data_AF-A0A9D7YDV4-F1
#
_entry.id   AF-A0A9D7YDV4-F1
#
_cell.length_a   1.000
_cell.length_b   1.000
_cell.length_c   1.000
_cell.angle_alpha   90.00
_cell.angle_beta   90.00
_cell.angle_gamma   90.00
#
_symmetry.space_group_name_H-M   'P 1'
#
loop_
_entity.id
_entity.type
_entity.pdbx_description
1 polymer ?
#
loop_
_entity_poly.entity_id
_entity_poly.type
_entity_poly.pdbx_seq_one_letter_code
_entity_poly.pdbx_strand_id
1 'polypeptide(L)' 'KMNLSITIKEIEGELGDTNTVLNSFILSNTSLSTLNELHSNLTYQFFEDKNVLFQVDRKSSYIKTMFDKILS' A
#
# COMPACT_ATOMS: atom_id res chain seq x y z
N LYS A 1 -5.59 -14.72 -3.16
CA LYS A 1 -5.94 -13.28 -3.02
C LYS A 1 -4.68 -12.49 -3.36
N MET A 2 -4.70 -11.58 -4.34
CA MET A 2 -3.50 -10.92 -4.87
C MET A 2 -3.02 -9.83 -3.90
N ASN A 3 -1.75 -9.87 -3.49
CA ASN A 3 -1.09 -8.82 -2.70
C ASN A 3 0.03 -8.21 -3.53
N LEU A 4 -0.26 -7.08 -4.17
CA LEU A 4 0.64 -6.44 -5.14
C LEU A 4 2.00 -6.07 -4.54
N SER A 5 2.05 -5.71 -3.25
CA SER A 5 3.33 -5.38 -2.59
C SER A 5 4.24 -6.59 -2.46
N ILE A 6 3.68 -7.78 -2.24
CA ILE A 6 4.45 -9.03 -2.19
C ILE A 6 4.92 -9.42 -3.59
N THR A 7 4.02 -9.41 -4.58
CA THR A 7 4.36 -9.80 -5.96
C THR A 7 5.47 -8.94 -6.55
N ILE A 8 5.49 -7.64 -6.26
CA ILE A 8 6.58 -6.77 -6.71
C ILE A 8 7.92 -7.11 -6.05
N LYS A 9 7.92 -7.58 -4.79
CA LYS A 9 9.14 -8.03 -4.12
C LYS A 9 9.63 -9.39 -4.60
N GLU A 10 8.73 -10.26 -5.03
CA GLU A 10 9.10 -11.49 -5.73
C GLU A 10 9.82 -11.15 -7.06
N ILE A 11 9.27 -10.22 -7.84
CA ILE A 11 9.90 -9.74 -9.09
C ILE A 11 11.25 -9.06 -8.82
N GLU A 12 11.37 -8.26 -7.77
CA GLU A 12 12.64 -7.66 -7.35
C GLU A 12 13.72 -8.73 -7.12
N GLY A 13 13.37 -9.82 -6.44
CA GLY A 13 14.29 -10.95 -6.23
C GLY A 13 14.66 -11.67 -7.54
N GLU A 14 13.70 -11.82 -8.46
CA GLU A 14 13.92 -12.45 -9.77
C GLU A 14 14.82 -11.62 -10.71
N LEU A 15 14.88 -10.29 -10.55
CA LEU A 15 15.75 -9.42 -11.36
C LEU A 15 17.24 -9.71 -11.14
N GLY A 16 17.64 -10.24 -9.99
CA GLY A 16 19.03 -10.55 -9.66
C GLY A 16 19.96 -9.33 -9.54
N ASP A 17 19.42 -8.10 -9.56
CA ASP A 17 20.15 -6.85 -9.36
C ASP A 17 19.95 -6.33 -7.94
N THR A 18 21.03 -6.21 -7.17
CA THR A 18 21.00 -5.72 -5.79
C THR A 18 20.91 -4.20 -5.68
N ASN A 19 20.98 -3.45 -6.79
CA ASN A 19 20.92 -1.99 -6.80
C ASN A 19 19.52 -1.44 -7.12
N THR A 20 18.58 -2.32 -7.46
CA THR A 20 17.22 -1.95 -7.81
C THR A 20 16.27 -2.31 -6.68
N VAL A 21 15.49 -1.33 -6.21
CA VAL A 21 14.40 -1.55 -5.26
C VAL A 21 13.07 -1.20 -5.93
N LEU A 22 12.17 -2.16 -6.00
CA LEU A 22 10.81 -2.04 -6.51
C LEU A 22 9.82 -1.88 -5.35
N ASN A 23 8.92 -0.91 -5.49
CA ASN A 23 7.83 -0.70 -4.54
C ASN A 23 6.51 -0.53 -5.31
N SER A 24 5.42 -1.02 -4.73
CA SER A 24 4.06 -0.80 -5.24
C SER A 24 3.12 -0.34 -4.16
N PHE A 25 2.21 0.55 -4.55
CA PHE A 25 1.20 1.14 -3.70
C PHE A 25 -0.13 1.24 -4.45
N ILE A 26 -1.23 1.12 -3.70
CA ILE A 26 -2.56 1.46 -4.18
C ILE A 26 -2.99 2.73 -3.44
N LEU A 27 -3.28 3.79 -4.19
CA LEU A 27 -3.76 5.05 -3.62
C LEU A 27 -5.28 5.15 -3.79
N SER A 28 -6.03 4.72 -2.79
CA SER A 28 -7.49 4.73 -2.79
C SER A 28 -8.05 6.14 -2.68
N ASN A 29 -8.98 6.49 -3.57
CA ASN A 29 -9.88 7.63 -3.42
C ASN A 29 -11.19 7.27 -2.69
N THR A 30 -11.44 5.97 -2.44
CA THR A 30 -12.59 5.48 -1.69
C THR A 30 -12.23 5.46 -0.21
N SER A 31 -13.09 6.02 0.65
CA SER A 31 -12.84 6.04 2.09
C SER A 31 -12.98 4.67 2.74
N LEU A 32 -12.31 4.49 3.87
CA LEU A 32 -12.45 3.30 4.71
C LEU A 32 -13.89 3.14 5.21
N SER A 33 -14.62 4.23 5.45
CA SER A 33 -16.03 4.18 5.84
C SER A 33 -16.89 3.51 4.76
N THR A 34 -16.74 3.92 3.49
CA THR A 34 -17.47 3.33 2.36
C THR A 34 -17.11 1.86 2.16
N LEU A 35 -15.84 1.48 2.36
CA LEU A 35 -15.45 0.08 2.31
C LEU A 35 -16.07 -0.74 3.46
N ASN A 36 -16.19 -0.15 4.65
CA ASN A 36 -16.79 -0.79 5.80
C ASN A 36 -18.31 -0.97 5.69
N GLU A 37 -18.99 -0.16 4.89
CA GLU A 37 -20.41 -0.37 4.54
C GLU A 37 -20.61 -1.65 3.70
N LEU A 38 -19.61 -2.02 2.90
CA LEU A 38 -19.65 -3.19 2.01
C LEU A 38 -19.05 -4.45 2.67
N HIS A 39 -18.12 -4.27 3.61
CA HIS A 39 -17.35 -5.35 4.23
C HIS A 39 -17.06 -5.03 5.71
N SER A 40 -17.36 -5.94 6.63
CA SER A 40 -17.19 -5.67 8.07
C SER A 40 -15.72 -5.66 8.52
N ASN A 41 -15.39 -4.76 9.46
CA ASN A 41 -14.18 -4.77 10.30
C ASN A 41 -12.84 -4.53 9.57
N LEU A 42 -12.83 -3.71 8.52
CA LEU A 42 -11.60 -3.27 7.87
C LEU A 42 -10.97 -2.10 8.63
N THR A 43 -9.65 -2.13 8.79
CA THR A 43 -8.87 -1.07 9.44
C THR A 43 -7.87 -0.45 8.46
N TYR A 44 -7.42 0.79 8.74
CA TYR A 44 -6.33 1.39 7.98
C TYR A 44 -5.08 0.51 8.00
N GLN A 45 -4.71 -0.03 9.17
CA GLN A 45 -3.55 -0.91 9.32
C GLN A 45 -3.62 -2.12 8.39
N PHE A 46 -4.78 -2.79 8.32
CA PHE A 46 -4.98 -3.94 7.43
C PHE A 46 -4.64 -3.64 5.97
N PHE A 47 -4.93 -2.41 5.52
CA PHE A 47 -4.65 -1.93 4.18
C PHE A 47 -3.20 -1.44 4.02
N GLU A 48 -2.68 -0.73 5.01
CA GLU A 48 -1.30 -0.21 5.02
C GLU A 48 -0.25 -1.33 5.06
N ASP A 49 -0.56 -2.48 5.68
CA ASP A 49 0.24 -3.71 5.63
C ASP A 49 0.38 -4.27 4.20
N LYS A 50 -0.54 -3.88 3.30
CA LYS A 50 -0.57 -4.25 1.88
C LYS A 50 -0.24 -3.08 0.97
N ASN A 51 0.37 -2.02 1.51
CA ASN A 51 0.68 -0.77 0.80
C ASN A 51 -0.54 -0.11 0.14
N VAL A 52 -1.72 -0.25 0.72
CA VAL A 52 -2.93 0.47 0.30
C VAL A 52 -3.10 1.70 1.20
N LEU A 53 -3.08 2.88 0.60
CA LEU A 53 -3.15 4.18 1.28
C LEU A 53 -4.41 4.93 0.85
N PHE A 54 -4.98 5.75 1.75
CA PHE A 54 -6.26 6.42 1.55
C PHE A 54 -6.09 7.92 1.33
N GLN A 55 -6.22 8.39 0.09
CA GLN A 55 -6.00 9.79 -0.27
C GLN A 55 -7.03 10.74 0.38
N VAL A 56 -8.28 10.30 0.48
CA VAL A 56 -9.36 11.12 1.06
C VAL A 56 -9.24 11.18 2.57
N ASP A 57 -9.12 10.01 3.23
CA ASP A 57 -9.12 9.92 4.69
C ASP A 57 -7.81 10.41 5.33
N ARG A 58 -6.69 10.25 4.61
CA ARG A 58 -5.33 10.56 5.08
C ARG A 58 -4.64 11.60 4.20
N LYS A 59 -5.40 12.56 3.68
CA LYS A 59 -4.93 13.58 2.71
C LYS A 59 -3.61 14.25 3.09
N SER A 60 -3.40 14.56 4.37
CA SER A 60 -2.19 15.23 4.86
C SER A 60 -0.99 14.31 5.08
N SER A 61 -1.18 12.98 5.12
CA SER A 61 -0.13 12.04 5.53
C SER A 61 0.15 10.92 4.53
N TYR A 62 -0.76 10.60 3.60
CA TYR A 62 -0.60 9.42 2.73
C TYR A 62 0.69 9.47 1.87
N ILE A 63 1.04 10.64 1.35
CA ILE A 63 2.30 10.83 0.60
C ILE A 63 3.50 10.63 1.52
N LYS A 64 3.46 11.21 2.72
CA LYS A 64 4.54 11.02 3.70
C LYS A 64 4.72 9.54 4.03
N THR A 65 3.64 8.83 4.33
CA THR A 65 3.66 7.38 4.61
C THR A 65 4.23 6.57 3.43
N MET A 66 3.91 6.96 2.19
CA MET A 66 4.47 6.32 0.99
C MET A 66 5.98 6.50 0.91
N PHE A 67 6.48 7.73 1.06
CA PHE A 67 7.91 8.01 1.01
C PHE A 67 8.67 7.41 2.20
N ASP A 68 8.10 7.43 3.40
CA ASP A 68 8.69 6.80 4.58
C ASP A 68 8.95 5.30 4.31
N LYS A 69 8.05 4.60 3.61
CA LYS A 69 8.23 3.19 3.22
C LYS A 69 9.22 2.97 2.08
N ILE A 70 9.43 3.96 1.21
CA ILE A 70 10.38 3.86 0.09
C ILE A 70 11.81 4.12 0.56
N LEU A 71 11.99 5.01 1.54
CA LEU A 71 13.29 5.50 2.00
C LEU A 71 13.81 4.80 3.26
N SER A 72 12.99 3.96 3.91
CA SER A 72 13.39 3.11 5.05
C SER A 72 14.10 1.85 4.60
#